data_AF-D4XUT4-F1
#
_entry.id   AF-D4XUT4-F1
#
_cell.length_a   1.000
_cell.length_b   1.000
_cell.length_c   1.000
_cell.angle_alpha   90.00
_cell.angle_beta   90.00
_cell.angle_gamma   90.00
#
_symmetry.space_group_name_H-M   'P 1'
#
loop_
_entity.id
_entity.type
_entity.pdbx_description
1 polymer ?
#
loop_
_entity_poly.entity_id
_entity_poly.type
_entity_poly.pdbx_seq_one_letter_code
_entity_poly.pdbx_strand_id
1 'polypeptide(L)'
;MRQCKPKSDNSFFFSFLCRLIIILIKENYLGIYMKYFILLGGLLFTTFTYSAPMSEESSICYNFNSDKLVKKSSCIVHSGYGAGGSYVAIEQGRHTYNIETEITYNEQTDDSEESEPTLNDMSARFYHRDLFYKRITDKSLITDNSLNCVVTKNKKLDICYK
;
A
#
# COMPACT_ATOMS: atom_id res chain seq x y z
N MET A 1 -32.50 -44.03 6.02
CA MET A 1 -32.31 -43.37 4.70
C MET A 1 -33.68 -43.13 4.09
N ARG A 2 -34.04 -41.85 3.91
CA ARG A 2 -35.33 -41.43 3.35
C ARG A 2 -35.31 -41.54 1.82
N GLN A 3 -36.46 -41.89 1.28
CA GLN A 3 -36.75 -42.27 -0.09
C GLN A 3 -36.60 -41.11 -1.10
N CYS A 4 -36.20 -41.44 -2.33
CA CYS A 4 -36.63 -40.72 -3.52
C CYS A 4 -37.66 -41.59 -4.25
N LYS A 5 -38.91 -41.16 -4.23
CA LYS A 5 -40.00 -41.71 -5.04
C LYS A 5 -40.23 -40.74 -6.21
N PRO A 6 -39.98 -41.12 -7.47
CA PRO A 6 -40.52 -40.39 -8.60
C PRO A 6 -41.93 -40.91 -8.92
N LYS A 7 -42.82 -39.95 -9.12
CA LYS A 7 -44.22 -40.11 -9.51
C LYS A 7 -44.29 -39.88 -11.02
N SER A 8 -44.98 -40.77 -11.73
CA SER A 8 -45.71 -40.52 -12.99
C SER A 8 -44.92 -40.08 -14.23
N ASP A 9 -44.83 -41.00 -15.18
CA ASP A 9 -45.04 -40.83 -16.62
C ASP A 9 -44.40 -39.62 -17.34
N ASN A 10 -43.20 -39.85 -17.86
CA ASN A 10 -42.84 -39.55 -19.26
C ASN A 10 -41.53 -40.28 -19.61
N SER A 11 -41.63 -41.61 -19.61
CA SER A 11 -40.64 -42.51 -20.18
C SER A 11 -40.66 -42.36 -21.69
N PHE A 12 -39.66 -41.69 -22.28
CA PHE A 12 -38.99 -42.13 -23.51
C PHE A 12 -37.85 -41.19 -23.92
N PHE A 13 -37.97 -39.87 -23.67
CA PHE A 13 -36.97 -38.89 -24.13
C PHE A 13 -35.69 -38.83 -23.28
N PHE A 14 -35.78 -39.15 -21.99
CA PHE A 14 -34.62 -39.17 -21.09
C PHE A 14 -33.67 -40.37 -21.31
N SER A 15 -34.14 -41.44 -21.97
CA SER A 15 -33.34 -42.63 -22.24
C SER A 15 -32.42 -42.47 -23.46
N PHE A 16 -32.83 -41.67 -24.44
CA PHE A 16 -32.06 -41.45 -25.68
C PHE A 16 -30.93 -40.43 -25.50
N LEU A 17 -31.17 -39.35 -24.74
CA LEU A 17 -30.12 -38.39 -24.39
C LEU A 17 -28.99 -39.03 -23.55
N CYS A 18 -29.34 -39.98 -22.67
CA CYS A 18 -28.36 -40.66 -21.84
C CYS A 18 -27.47 -41.62 -22.67
N ARG A 19 -27.99 -42.22 -23.75
CA ARG A 19 -27.19 -43.05 -24.66
C ARG A 19 -26.32 -42.26 -25.64
N LEU A 20 -26.74 -41.05 -26.05
CA LEU A 20 -25.92 -40.18 -26.89
C LEU A 20 -24.71 -39.62 -26.13
N ILE A 21 -24.88 -39.34 -24.83
CA ILE A 21 -23.79 -38.92 -23.93
C ILE A 21 -22.77 -40.05 -23.75
N ILE A 22 -23.20 -41.31 -23.65
CA ILE A 22 -22.29 -42.46 -23.48
C ILE A 22 -21.49 -42.75 -24.76
N ILE A 23 -22.04 -42.49 -25.95
CA ILE A 23 -21.31 -42.68 -27.22
C ILE A 23 -20.30 -41.56 -27.46
N LEU A 24 -20.58 -40.33 -27.03
CA LEU A 24 -19.62 -39.21 -27.13
C LEU A 24 -18.48 -39.26 -26.08
N ILE A 25 -18.56 -40.14 -25.09
CA ILE A 25 -17.49 -40.36 -24.09
C ILE A 25 -16.45 -41.40 -24.58
N LYS A 26 -16.70 -42.11 -25.69
CA LYS A 26 -15.86 -43.24 -26.12
C LYS A 26 -14.67 -42.87 -27.03
N GLU A 27 -14.47 -41.61 -27.40
CA GLU A 27 -13.27 -41.19 -28.13
C GLU A 27 -12.66 -39.94 -27.50
N ASN A 28 -11.53 -40.13 -26.83
CA ASN A 28 -10.31 -39.30 -26.64
C ASN A 28 -10.26 -37.79 -27.03
N TYR A 29 -11.36 -37.06 -27.10
CA TYR A 29 -11.42 -35.64 -27.51
C TYR A 29 -11.74 -34.68 -26.36
N LEU A 30 -12.13 -35.19 -25.19
CA LEU A 30 -12.58 -34.37 -24.06
C LEU A 30 -11.42 -33.76 -23.24
N GLY A 31 -10.24 -34.39 -23.25
CA GLY A 31 -9.08 -33.94 -22.47
C GLY A 31 -8.35 -32.73 -23.05
N ILE A 32 -8.49 -32.49 -24.36
CA ILE A 32 -7.82 -31.38 -25.06
C ILE A 32 -8.62 -30.08 -24.85
N TYR A 33 -9.95 -30.11 -25.02
CA TYR A 33 -10.80 -28.90 -24.90
C TYR A 33 -10.96 -28.36 -23.48
N MET A 34 -10.98 -29.21 -22.44
CA MET A 34 -11.01 -28.76 -21.04
C MET A 34 -9.72 -28.00 -20.64
N LYS A 35 -8.57 -28.37 -21.19
CA LYS A 35 -7.30 -27.65 -20.94
C LYS A 35 -7.33 -26.23 -21.52
N TYR A 36 -7.90 -26.06 -22.72
CA TYR A 36 -8.01 -24.75 -23.36
C TYR A 36 -9.02 -23.83 -22.66
N PHE A 37 -10.10 -24.35 -22.09
CA PHE A 37 -11.08 -23.53 -21.36
C PHE A 37 -10.53 -22.98 -20.04
N ILE A 38 -9.69 -23.75 -19.34
CA ILE A 38 -9.00 -23.30 -18.12
C ILE A 38 -7.91 -22.26 -18.47
N LEU A 39 -7.22 -22.44 -19.58
CA LEU A 39 -6.23 -21.47 -20.10
C LEU A 39 -6.88 -20.16 -20.57
N LEU A 40 -8.07 -20.22 -21.18
CA LEU A 40 -8.79 -19.03 -21.67
C LEU A 40 -9.46 -18.24 -20.52
N GLY A 41 -9.89 -18.92 -19.45
CA GLY A 41 -10.44 -18.29 -18.24
C GLY A 41 -9.41 -17.53 -17.39
N GLY A 42 -8.14 -17.94 -17.43
CA GLY A 42 -7.05 -17.25 -16.71
C GLY A 42 -6.62 -15.92 -17.34
N LEU A 43 -6.98 -15.66 -18.60
CA LEU A 43 -6.51 -14.49 -19.35
C LEU A 43 -7.35 -13.22 -19.12
N LEU A 44 -8.49 -13.32 -18.40
CA LEU A 44 -9.44 -12.21 -18.21
C LEU A 44 -9.43 -11.61 -16.78
N PHE A 45 -8.55 -12.06 -15.89
CA PHE A 45 -8.44 -11.54 -14.51
C PHE A 45 -7.26 -10.60 -14.27
N THR A 46 -6.75 -9.92 -15.31
CA THR A 46 -5.84 -8.79 -15.09
C THR A 46 -6.66 -7.56 -14.68
N THR A 47 -7.24 -7.60 -13.48
CA THR A 47 -7.76 -6.40 -12.84
C THR A 47 -6.60 -5.45 -12.62
N PHE A 48 -6.66 -4.26 -13.21
CA PHE A 48 -5.68 -3.19 -12.98
C PHE A 48 -5.68 -2.86 -11.48
N THR A 49 -4.65 -3.30 -10.77
CA THR A 49 -4.40 -2.85 -9.40
C THR A 49 -3.98 -1.40 -9.47
N TYR A 50 -4.86 -0.48 -9.07
CA TYR A 50 -4.52 0.94 -8.92
C TYR A 50 -3.72 1.10 -7.62
N SER A 51 -2.40 1.15 -7.74
CA SER A 51 -1.53 1.60 -6.65
C SER A 51 -1.62 3.12 -6.53
N ALA A 52 -1.77 3.62 -5.30
CA ALA A 52 -1.72 5.06 -5.02
C ALA A 52 -0.42 5.67 -5.60
N PRO A 53 -0.47 6.92 -6.11
CA PRO A 53 0.70 7.57 -6.69
C PRO A 53 1.81 7.75 -5.64
N MET A 54 3.00 7.26 -5.95
CA MET A 54 4.23 7.56 -5.22
C MET A 54 4.90 8.74 -5.92
N SER A 55 5.19 9.80 -5.17
CA SER A 55 5.94 10.95 -5.68
C SER A 55 7.41 10.77 -5.33
N GLU A 56 8.30 10.97 -6.30
CA GLU A 56 9.75 10.99 -6.08
C GLU A 56 10.28 12.38 -6.38
N GLU A 57 10.93 13.00 -5.39
CA GLU A 57 11.48 14.35 -5.49
C GLU A 57 12.96 14.37 -5.10
N SER A 58 13.77 15.05 -5.90
CA SER A 58 15.17 15.32 -5.55
C SER A 58 15.23 16.55 -4.65
N SER A 59 15.70 16.36 -3.42
CA SER A 59 15.73 17.38 -2.37
C SER A 59 17.13 17.55 -1.78
N ILE A 60 17.29 18.53 -0.89
CA ILE A 60 18.47 18.64 -0.03
C ILE A 60 18.09 18.19 1.39
N CYS A 61 18.83 17.21 1.91
CA CYS A 61 18.62 16.68 3.25
C CYS A 61 19.72 17.10 4.22
N TYR A 62 19.33 17.25 5.47
CA TYR A 62 20.13 17.76 6.57
C TYR A 62 20.00 16.84 7.77
N ASN A 63 21.12 16.31 8.26
CA ASN A 63 21.14 15.52 9.49
C ASN A 63 21.69 16.38 10.61
N PHE A 64 20.99 16.39 11.73
CA PHE A 64 21.36 17.12 12.92
C PHE A 64 21.74 16.15 14.05
N ASN A 65 22.65 16.62 14.91
CA ASN A 65 22.80 16.09 16.24
C ASN A 65 22.48 17.22 17.20
N SER A 66 21.29 17.14 17.82
CA SER A 66 20.69 18.25 18.57
C SER A 66 20.53 19.50 17.68
N ASP A 67 21.29 20.57 17.90
CA ASP A 67 21.22 21.79 17.08
C ASP A 67 22.38 21.96 16.11
N LYS A 68 23.29 20.98 16.06
CA LYS A 68 24.45 21.04 15.17
C LYS A 68 24.18 20.27 13.89
N LEU A 69 24.34 20.94 12.75
CA LEU A 69 24.34 20.29 11.44
C LEU A 69 25.55 19.34 11.35
N VAL A 70 25.29 18.06 11.09
CA VAL A 70 26.30 17.01 10.95
C VAL A 70 26.55 16.67 9.49
N LYS A 71 25.48 16.63 8.67
CA LYS A 71 25.57 16.27 7.25
C LYS A 71 24.55 17.06 6.45
N LYS A 72 24.98 17.56 5.28
CA LYS A 72 24.13 18.16 4.26
C LYS A 72 24.49 17.53 2.92
N SER A 73 23.51 16.95 2.23
CA SER A 73 23.72 16.40 0.88
C SER A 73 22.40 16.32 0.13
N SER A 74 22.47 16.09 -1.18
CA SER A 74 21.29 15.68 -1.95
C SER A 74 20.71 14.37 -1.39
N CYS A 75 19.41 14.22 -1.59
CA CYS A 75 18.63 13.03 -1.24
C CYS A 75 17.45 12.89 -2.19
N ILE A 76 16.85 11.70 -2.21
CA ILE A 76 15.58 11.44 -2.88
C ILE A 76 14.52 11.26 -1.79
N VAL A 77 13.40 11.97 -1.92
CA VAL A 77 12.25 11.86 -1.04
C VAL A 77 11.15 11.14 -1.80
N HIS A 78 10.79 9.95 -1.33
CA HIS A 78 9.67 9.17 -1.84
C HIS A 78 8.50 9.39 -0.90
N SER A 79 7.39 9.94 -1.37
CA SER A 79 6.18 10.11 -0.56
C SER A 79 5.02 9.30 -1.13
N GLY A 80 4.19 8.77 -0.25
CA GLY A 80 3.03 7.97 -0.62
C GLY A 80 2.02 7.90 0.52
N TYR A 81 0.84 7.36 0.19
CA TYR A 81 -0.22 7.10 1.15
C TYR A 81 -0.85 5.74 0.84
N GLY A 82 -1.37 5.08 1.86
CA GLY A 82 -1.98 3.74 1.73
C GLY A 82 -2.45 3.23 3.07
N ALA A 83 -3.14 2.08 3.10
CA ALA A 83 -3.51 1.31 4.30
C ALA A 83 -3.92 2.11 5.57
N GLY A 84 -4.53 3.29 5.42
CA GLY A 84 -4.88 4.17 6.54
C GLY A 84 -3.70 4.96 7.11
N GLY A 85 -2.77 5.44 6.29
CA GLY A 85 -1.60 6.20 6.75
C GLY A 85 -0.82 6.88 5.61
N SER A 86 0.22 7.63 5.99
CA SER A 86 1.18 8.21 5.05
C SER A 86 2.58 7.66 5.29
N TYR A 87 3.38 7.65 4.24
CA TYR A 87 4.77 7.20 4.27
C TYR A 87 5.67 8.18 3.51
N VAL A 88 6.82 8.47 4.08
CA VAL A 88 7.91 9.21 3.44
C VAL A 88 9.23 8.45 3.64
N ALA A 89 9.86 8.03 2.54
CA ALA A 89 11.22 7.51 2.53
C ALA A 89 12.19 8.62 2.12
N ILE A 90 13.29 8.79 2.85
CA ILE A 90 14.37 9.69 2.47
C ILE A 90 15.63 8.88 2.25
N GLU A 91 16.11 8.84 1.01
CA GLU A 91 17.36 8.19 0.64
C GLU A 91 18.51 9.21 0.58
N GLN A 92 19.45 9.13 1.52
CA GLN A 92 20.58 10.07 1.61
C GLN A 92 21.92 9.33 1.58
N GLY A 93 22.37 8.97 0.37
CA GLY A 93 23.57 8.17 0.16
C GLY A 93 23.30 6.69 0.41
N ARG A 94 23.89 6.11 1.47
CA ARG A 94 23.66 4.69 1.86
C ARG A 94 22.62 4.51 2.97
N HIS A 95 21.98 5.58 3.40
CA HIS A 95 21.05 5.57 4.53
C HIS A 95 19.65 5.89 4.02
N THR A 96 18.68 5.12 4.50
CA THR A 96 17.26 5.35 4.24
C THR A 96 16.59 5.69 5.57
N TYR A 97 15.76 6.73 5.55
CA TYR A 97 14.96 7.18 6.68
C TYR A 97 13.49 7.05 6.33
N ASN A 98 12.79 6.17 7.04
CA ASN A 98 11.38 5.87 6.84
C ASN A 98 10.57 6.64 7.87
N ILE A 99 9.65 7.48 7.40
CA ILE A 99 8.72 8.24 8.22
C ILE A 99 7.32 7.72 7.93
N GLU A 100 6.60 7.29 8.95
CA GLU A 100 5.25 6.75 8.80
C GLU A 100 4.29 7.46 9.76
N THR A 101 3.07 7.70 9.29
CA THR A 101 1.94 8.12 10.12
C THR A 101 0.76 7.19 9.89
N GLU A 102 -0.03 6.98 10.93
CA GLU A 102 -1.26 6.21 10.87
C GLU A 102 -2.45 7.15 11.05
N ILE A 103 -3.53 6.91 10.32
CA ILE A 103 -4.80 7.60 10.43
C ILE A 103 -5.74 6.68 11.19
N THR A 104 -6.13 7.09 12.39
CA THR A 104 -7.12 6.39 13.20
C THR A 104 -8.48 7.04 12.99
N TYR A 105 -9.46 6.25 12.54
CA TYR A 105 -10.84 6.69 12.39
C TYR A 105 -11.64 6.37 13.66
N ASN A 106 -12.34 7.38 14.19
CA ASN A 106 -13.23 7.23 15.33
C ASN A 106 -14.69 7.16 14.86
N GLU A 107 -15.25 5.95 14.84
CA GLU A 107 -16.64 5.69 14.43
C GLU A 107 -17.69 6.44 15.28
N GLN A 108 -17.36 6.81 16.52
CA GLN A 108 -18.31 7.48 17.41
C GLN A 108 -18.45 8.98 17.11
N THR A 109 -17.38 9.60 16.62
CA THR A 109 -17.35 11.04 16.32
C THR A 109 -17.33 11.34 14.82
N ASP A 110 -17.17 10.33 13.96
CA ASP A 110 -16.98 10.46 12.50
C ASP A 110 -15.73 11.30 12.15
N ASP A 111 -14.72 11.26 13.02
CA ASP A 111 -13.46 12.00 12.85
C ASP A 111 -12.29 11.07 12.52
N SER A 112 -11.31 11.59 11.80
CA SER A 112 -10.02 10.94 11.56
C SER A 112 -8.89 11.74 12.21
N GLU A 113 -8.05 11.07 12.99
CA GLU A 113 -6.87 11.68 13.62
C GLU A 113 -5.60 11.04 13.07
N GLU A 114 -4.64 11.87 12.68
CA GLU A 114 -3.30 11.43 12.27
C GLU A 114 -2.41 11.26 13.51
N SER A 115 -1.75 10.11 13.62
CA SER A 115 -0.86 9.78 14.73
C SER A 115 0.40 10.65 14.72
N GLU A 116 1.11 10.71 15.85
CA GLU A 116 2.52 11.13 15.82
C GLU A 116 3.31 10.22 14.88
N PRO A 117 4.31 10.75 14.15
CA PRO A 117 5.06 9.95 13.20
C PRO A 117 6.02 8.97 13.88
N THR A 118 6.43 7.95 13.14
CA THR A 118 7.64 7.18 13.43
C THR A 118 8.79 7.64 12.52
N LEU A 119 10.03 7.37 12.94
CA LEU A 119 11.24 7.53 12.14
C LEU A 119 12.10 6.28 12.32
N ASN A 120 12.16 5.44 11.30
CA ASN A 120 12.72 4.07 11.37
C ASN A 120 12.14 3.30 12.56
N ASP A 121 10.82 3.17 12.61
CA ASP A 121 10.04 2.48 13.64
C ASP A 121 10.15 3.06 15.06
N MET A 122 10.85 4.20 15.24
CA MET A 122 10.96 4.89 16.51
C MET A 122 9.99 6.06 16.56
N SER A 123 9.24 6.19 17.67
CA SER A 123 8.35 7.34 17.87
C SER A 123 9.10 8.66 17.72
N ALA A 124 8.53 9.55 16.90
CA ALA A 124 9.15 10.78 16.44
C ALA A 124 8.14 11.94 16.50
N ARG A 125 8.60 13.14 16.12
CA ARG A 125 7.79 14.35 16.04
C ARG A 125 8.21 15.19 14.84
N PHE A 126 7.22 15.71 14.12
CA PHE A 126 7.41 16.75 13.12
C PHE A 126 7.76 18.07 13.78
N TYR A 127 8.65 18.82 13.13
CA TYR A 127 8.94 20.21 13.46
C TYR A 127 9.56 20.92 12.24
N HIS A 128 9.83 22.22 12.37
CA HIS A 128 10.45 22.99 11.28
C HIS A 128 11.71 23.73 11.76
N ARG A 129 12.65 23.93 10.84
CA ARG A 129 13.80 24.83 11.01
C ARG A 129 13.78 25.93 9.96
N ASP A 130 14.30 27.09 10.29
CA ASP A 130 14.54 28.17 9.32
C ASP A 130 15.76 27.84 8.41
N LEU A 131 16.03 28.72 7.43
CA LEU A 131 17.18 28.59 6.54
C LEU A 131 18.55 28.72 7.26
N PHE A 132 18.55 29.19 8.51
CA PHE A 132 19.72 29.28 9.39
C PHE A 132 19.79 28.13 10.40
N TYR A 133 18.98 27.08 10.18
CA TYR A 133 18.90 25.86 10.97
C TYR A 133 18.38 26.03 12.42
N LYS A 134 17.80 27.19 12.75
CA LYS A 134 17.17 27.40 14.05
C LYS A 134 15.77 26.78 14.06
N ARG A 135 15.41 26.16 15.18
CA ARG A 135 14.07 25.60 15.36
C ARG A 135 13.02 26.70 15.37
N ILE A 136 11.98 26.54 14.56
CA ILE A 136 10.83 27.43 14.54
C ILE A 136 9.83 26.93 15.58
N THR A 137 9.57 27.74 16.61
CA THR A 137 8.58 27.44 17.65
C THR A 137 7.23 28.07 17.39
N ASP A 138 7.21 29.22 16.71
CA ASP A 138 6.00 29.91 16.31
C ASP A 138 5.59 29.46 14.90
N LYS A 139 4.44 28.80 14.79
CA LYS A 139 3.93 28.27 13.52
C LYS A 139 3.71 29.37 12.47
N SER A 140 3.46 30.62 12.88
CA SER A 140 3.28 31.75 11.96
C SER A 140 4.55 32.12 11.19
N LEU A 141 5.72 31.67 11.65
CA LEU A 141 7.02 31.91 11.01
C LEU A 141 7.41 30.79 10.03
N ILE A 142 6.60 29.73 9.91
CA ILE A 142 6.82 28.67 8.93
C ILE A 142 6.51 29.23 7.54
N THR A 143 7.52 29.29 6.70
CA THR A 143 7.42 29.68 5.29
C THR A 143 7.76 28.49 4.38
N ASP A 144 7.49 28.60 3.08
CA ASP A 144 7.94 27.65 2.05
C ASP A 144 9.46 27.46 2.03
N ASN A 145 10.20 28.37 2.66
CA ASN A 145 11.64 28.28 2.79
C ASN A 145 12.12 27.47 3.99
N SER A 146 11.22 27.08 4.88
CA SER A 146 11.55 26.30 6.08
C SER A 146 11.91 24.88 5.69
N LEU A 147 12.74 24.25 6.52
CA LEU A 147 13.03 22.83 6.40
C LEU A 147 11.95 22.03 7.13
N ASN A 148 11.44 20.98 6.49
CA ASN A 148 10.56 20.00 7.11
C ASN A 148 11.41 18.99 7.84
N CYS A 149 11.20 18.82 9.15
CA CYS A 149 12.08 18.02 9.99
C CYS A 149 11.31 16.96 10.80
N VAL A 150 11.98 15.84 11.03
CA VAL A 150 11.51 14.76 11.89
C VAL A 150 12.61 14.38 12.87
N VAL A 151 12.27 14.39 14.15
CA VAL A 151 13.18 13.98 15.22
C VAL A 151 12.57 12.88 16.07
N THR A 152 13.33 11.82 16.29
CA THR A 152 12.99 10.75 17.25
C THR A 152 12.84 11.32 18.66
N LYS A 153 11.91 10.79 19.46
CA LYS A 153 11.72 11.23 20.87
C LYS A 153 12.98 11.06 21.72
N ASN A 154 13.79 10.05 21.41
CA ASN A 154 15.09 9.81 22.05
C ASN A 154 16.24 10.69 21.49
N LYS A 155 15.95 11.55 20.50
CA LYS A 155 16.87 12.49 19.84
C LYS A 155 18.07 11.84 19.14
N LYS A 156 18.03 10.53 18.85
CA LYS A 156 19.13 9.83 18.17
C LYS A 156 19.17 10.11 16.66
N LEU A 157 18.00 10.24 16.05
CA LEU A 157 17.83 10.63 14.65
C LEU A 157 17.08 11.96 14.58
N ASP A 158 17.63 12.88 13.80
CA ASP A 158 17.08 14.18 13.48
C ASP A 158 17.43 14.50 12.02
N ILE A 159 16.44 14.41 11.14
CA ILE A 159 16.58 14.63 9.70
C ILE A 159 15.61 15.70 9.24
N CYS A 160 16.08 16.59 8.38
CA CYS A 160 15.26 17.56 7.67
C CYS A 160 15.44 17.45 6.16
N TYR A 161 14.44 17.86 5.40
CA TYR A 161 14.47 17.92 3.94
C TYR A 161 13.71 19.15 3.43
N LYS A 162 14.10 19.58 2.23
CA LYS A 162 13.45 20.62 1.42
C LYS A 162 13.76 20.36 -0.05
#